data_AF-A0A1Y4L5I1-F1
#
_entry.id   AF-A0A1Y4L5I1-F1
#
_cell.length_a   1.000
_cell.length_b   1.000
_cell.length_c   1.000
_cell.angle_alpha   90.00
_cell.angle_beta   90.00
_cell.angle_gamma   90.00
#
_symmetry.space_group_name_H-M   'P 1'
#
loop_
_entity.id
_entity.type
_entity.pdbx_description
1 polymer ?
#
loop_
_entity_poly.entity_id
_entity_poly.type
_entity_poly.pdbx_seq_one_letter_code
_entity_poly.pdbx_strand_id
1 'polypeptide(L)'
;MHDATNQLSAFAEQLREDERSEGTIEKYMRDVRNFFCWLADKALEKVQVCAWKTTLLADGYAPETVNSMIIALNRFLDFIDRSDCRVHTLRIQRKLFRSQERELTREEYERLVQTAERKGQERLALLLESIAATGIRVSEVKYLTVEAARAGRAEIALKGKIRVILLPNKLCRKLLKYAKKQKTVSGEIFLTKNGK
;
A
#
# COMPACT_ATOMS: atom_id res chain seq x y z
N MET A 1 25.58 12.33 14.66
CA MET A 1 25.20 11.66 13.39
C MET A 1 25.47 10.16 13.38
N HIS A 2 26.62 9.65 13.85
CA HIS A 2 26.92 8.21 13.85
C HIS A 2 25.95 7.38 14.73
N ASP A 3 25.52 7.94 15.86
CA ASP A 3 24.60 7.29 16.80
C ASP A 3 23.15 7.16 16.26
N ALA A 4 22.65 8.20 15.58
CA ALA A 4 21.31 8.21 14.99
C ALA A 4 21.15 7.17 13.86
N THR A 5 22.19 6.94 13.06
CA THR A 5 22.16 5.92 12.00
C THR A 5 22.13 4.50 12.58
N ASN A 6 22.86 4.26 13.69
CA ASN A 6 22.86 2.97 14.37
C ASN A 6 21.51 2.68 15.04
N GLN A 7 20.90 3.68 15.69
CA GLN A 7 19.55 3.57 16.26
C GLN A 7 18.48 3.28 15.21
N LEU A 8 18.59 3.89 14.03
CA LEU A 8 17.65 3.64 12.94
C LEU A 8 17.75 2.20 12.40
N SER A 9 18.96 1.67 12.25
CA SER A 9 19.14 0.26 11.82
C SER A 9 18.59 -0.71 12.87
N ALA A 10 18.88 -0.49 14.15
CA ALA A 10 18.36 -1.32 15.23
C ALA A 10 16.82 -1.25 15.33
N PHE A 11 16.24 -0.06 15.13
CA PHE A 11 14.79 0.11 15.07
C PHE A 11 14.15 -0.67 13.91
N ALA A 12 14.81 -0.69 12.74
CA ALA A 12 14.33 -1.47 11.61
C ALA A 12 14.29 -2.98 11.92
N GLU A 13 15.32 -3.52 12.60
CA GLU A 13 15.32 -4.91 13.05
C GLU A 13 14.19 -5.19 14.05
N GLN A 14 14.00 -4.33 15.05
CA GLN A 14 12.88 -4.47 16.00
C GLN A 14 11.52 -4.50 15.29
N LEU A 15 11.34 -3.66 14.25
CA LEU A 15 10.10 -3.69 13.47
C LEU A 15 9.90 -4.99 12.67
N ARG A 16 10.99 -5.67 12.26
CA ARG A 16 10.91 -7.00 11.63
C ARG A 16 10.53 -8.06 12.64
N GLU A 17 11.10 -8.01 13.84
CA GLU A 17 10.73 -8.90 14.95
C GLU A 17 9.26 -8.73 15.36
N ASP A 18 8.74 -7.49 15.30
CA ASP A 18 7.32 -7.14 15.45
C ASP A 18 6.41 -7.61 14.28
N GLU A 19 6.95 -8.38 13.32
CA GLU A 19 6.29 -8.88 12.11
C GLU A 19 5.68 -7.77 11.23
N ARG A 20 6.30 -6.58 11.19
CA ARG A 20 5.87 -5.51 10.29
C ARG A 20 6.27 -5.83 8.86
N SER A 21 5.35 -5.57 7.92
CA SER A 21 5.67 -5.69 6.49
C SER A 21 6.73 -4.67 6.08
N GLU A 22 7.63 -5.05 5.17
CA GLU A 22 8.70 -4.19 4.63
C GLU A 22 8.22 -2.78 4.26
N GLY A 23 7.10 -2.64 3.53
CA GLY A 23 6.58 -1.31 3.17
C GLY A 23 6.14 -0.45 4.36
N THR A 24 5.81 -1.05 5.51
CA THR A 24 5.57 -0.31 6.76
C THR A 24 6.90 0.11 7.42
N ILE A 25 7.90 -0.77 7.39
CA ILE A 25 9.24 -0.48 7.91
C ILE A 25 9.85 0.67 7.12
N GLU A 26 9.94 0.56 5.79
CA GLU A 26 10.45 1.61 4.90
C GLU A 26 9.76 2.96 5.14
N LYS A 27 8.43 2.94 5.26
CA LYS A 27 7.66 4.14 5.55
C LYS A 27 8.04 4.74 6.91
N TYR A 28 8.09 3.94 7.97
CA TYR A 28 8.43 4.42 9.30
C TYR A 28 9.84 4.99 9.34
N MET A 29 10.82 4.29 8.75
CA MET A 29 12.20 4.77 8.63
C MET A 29 12.26 6.12 7.91
N ARG A 30 11.54 6.28 6.80
CA ARG A 30 11.48 7.54 6.06
C ARG A 30 10.87 8.67 6.89
N ASP A 31 9.77 8.41 7.58
CA ASP A 31 9.07 9.43 8.36
C ASP A 31 9.90 9.87 9.59
N VAL A 32 10.56 8.93 10.25
CA VAL A 32 11.48 9.22 11.37
C VAL A 32 12.69 10.02 10.88
N ARG A 33 13.30 9.63 9.75
CA ARG A 33 14.39 10.41 9.14
C ARG A 33 13.94 11.84 8.80
N ASN A 34 12.75 11.99 8.22
CA ASN A 34 12.19 13.31 7.90
C ASN A 34 12.08 14.18 9.17
N PHE A 35 11.60 13.63 10.28
CA PHE A 35 11.59 14.34 11.56
C PHE A 35 12.99 14.79 12.00
N PHE A 36 13.99 13.90 12.00
CA PHE A 36 15.34 14.27 12.43
C PHE A 36 16.01 15.27 11.48
N CYS A 37 15.74 15.19 10.17
CA CYS A 37 16.17 16.22 9.22
C CYS A 37 15.55 17.59 9.54
N TRP A 38 14.26 17.63 9.90
CA TRP A 38 13.58 18.86 10.32
C TRP A 38 14.07 19.38 11.68
N LEU A 39 14.34 18.47 12.62
CA LEU A 39 14.84 18.80 13.96
C LEU A 39 16.24 19.43 13.90
N ALA A 40 17.08 18.96 12.97
CA ALA A 40 18.47 19.38 12.80
C ALA A 40 19.22 19.28 14.14
N ASP A 41 19.86 20.37 14.59
CA ASP A 41 20.66 20.41 15.82
C ASP A 41 19.84 20.75 17.07
N LYS A 42 18.51 20.88 16.97
CA LYS A 42 17.66 21.18 18.12
C LYS A 42 17.56 19.96 19.05
N ALA A 43 17.48 20.22 20.35
CA ALA A 43 17.24 19.18 21.33
C ALA A 43 15.90 18.46 21.08
N LEU A 44 15.92 17.13 21.22
CA LEU A 44 14.73 16.30 21.14
C LEU A 44 13.90 16.46 22.43
N GLU A 45 12.86 17.26 22.34
CA GLU A 45 11.85 17.45 23.39
C GLU A 45 10.44 17.41 22.79
N LYS A 46 9.45 17.21 23.67
CA LYS A 46 8.03 17.13 23.28
C LYS A 46 7.55 18.36 22.51
N VAL A 47 8.09 19.54 22.83
CA VAL A 47 7.73 20.81 22.17
C VAL A 47 8.07 20.76 20.68
N GLN A 48 9.20 20.15 20.31
CA GLN A 48 9.71 20.05 18.95
C GLN A 48 8.89 19.02 18.16
N VAL A 49 8.48 17.92 18.80
CA VAL A 49 7.57 16.93 18.19
C VAL A 49 6.20 17.57 17.93
N CYS A 50 5.67 18.35 18.87
CA CYS A 50 4.45 19.14 18.67
C CYS A 50 4.60 20.17 17.53
N ALA A 51 5.70 20.90 17.49
CA ALA A 51 5.98 21.90 16.47
C ALA A 51 6.08 21.25 15.08
N TRP A 52 6.76 20.10 14.96
CA TRP A 52 6.81 19.35 13.70
C TRP A 52 5.42 18.95 13.22
N LYS A 53 4.56 18.44 14.12
CA LYS A 53 3.16 18.12 13.78
C LYS A 53 2.41 19.33 13.23
N THR A 54 2.61 20.51 13.81
CA THR A 54 2.01 21.77 13.34
C THR A 54 2.57 22.18 11.98
N THR A 55 3.87 22.07 11.76
CA THR A 55 4.50 22.34 10.46
C THR A 55 3.94 21.43 9.37
N LEU A 56 3.81 20.12 9.62
CA LEU A 56 3.23 19.19 8.65
C LEU A 56 1.80 19.60 8.25
N LEU A 57 1.00 20.13 9.17
CA LEU A 57 -0.33 20.64 8.85
C LEU A 57 -0.27 21.94 8.04
N ALA A 58 0.64 22.86 8.38
CA ALA A 58 0.83 24.11 7.66
C ALA A 58 1.32 23.87 6.22
N ASP A 59 2.12 22.84 6.00
CA ASP A 59 2.62 22.40 4.69
C ASP A 59 1.54 21.70 3.84
N GLY A 60 0.32 21.56 4.36
CA GLY A 60 -0.82 21.02 3.62
C GLY A 60 -0.88 19.50 3.55
N TYR A 61 -0.16 18.77 4.41
CA TYR A 61 -0.28 17.32 4.47
C TYR A 61 -1.68 16.90 4.92
N ALA A 62 -2.22 15.85 4.29
CA ALA A 62 -3.49 15.26 4.70
C ALA A 62 -3.43 14.79 6.18
N PRO A 63 -4.48 14.99 6.98
CA PRO A 63 -4.49 14.59 8.40
C PRO A 63 -4.12 13.13 8.64
N GLU A 64 -4.52 12.21 7.76
CA GLU A 64 -4.17 10.80 7.82
C GLU A 64 -2.67 10.57 7.62
N THR A 65 -2.05 11.33 6.73
CA THR A 65 -0.60 11.29 6.50
C THR A 65 0.14 11.78 7.73
N VAL A 66 -0.27 12.93 8.30
CA VAL A 66 0.30 13.47 9.55
C VAL A 66 0.20 12.43 10.67
N ASN A 67 -0.98 11.83 10.85
CA ASN A 67 -1.17 10.77 11.86
C ASN A 67 -0.24 9.59 11.64
N SER A 68 -0.07 9.15 10.40
CA SER A 68 0.81 8.03 10.09
C SER A 68 2.29 8.35 10.39
N MET A 69 2.73 9.58 10.13
CA MET A 69 4.08 10.06 10.46
C MET A 69 4.28 10.16 11.98
N ILE A 70 3.30 10.70 12.71
CA ILE A 70 3.33 10.78 14.18
C ILE A 70 3.33 9.39 14.83
N ILE A 71 2.63 8.41 14.26
CA ILE A 71 2.67 7.01 14.75
C ILE A 71 4.06 6.42 14.57
N ALA A 72 4.68 6.61 13.40
CA ALA A 72 6.04 6.15 13.14
C ALA A 72 7.03 6.77 14.14
N LEU A 73 6.94 8.09 14.33
CA LEU A 73 7.81 8.81 15.26
C LEU A 73 7.57 8.37 16.71
N ASN A 74 6.33 8.29 17.19
CA ASN A 74 6.04 7.85 18.55
C ASN A 74 6.59 6.45 18.84
N ARG A 75 6.49 5.52 17.88
CA ARG A 75 7.08 4.18 18.00
C ARG A 75 8.60 4.22 18.10
N PHE A 76 9.25 5.06 17.31
CA PHE A 76 10.69 5.25 17.41
C PHE A 76 11.09 5.87 18.75
N LEU A 77 10.33 6.85 19.23
CA LEU A 77 10.56 7.46 20.56
C LEU A 77 10.42 6.43 21.68
N ASP A 78 9.45 5.52 21.59
CA ASP A 78 9.33 4.40 22.53
C ASP A 78 10.56 3.47 22.46
N PHE A 79 11.07 3.19 21.27
CA PHE A 79 12.25 2.34 21.07
C PHE A 79 13.54 2.92 21.68
N ILE A 80 13.69 4.25 21.68
CA ILE A 80 14.86 4.92 22.28
C ILE A 80 14.61 5.40 23.73
N ASP A 81 13.58 4.86 24.39
CA ASP A 81 13.18 5.23 25.77
C ASP A 81 12.82 6.72 25.96
N ARG A 82 12.46 7.43 24.89
CA ARG A 82 12.00 8.83 24.88
C ARG A 82 10.49 8.98 24.80
N SER A 83 9.78 8.08 25.50
CA SER A 83 8.32 8.07 25.52
C SER A 83 7.70 9.35 26.10
N ASP A 84 8.48 10.14 26.85
CA ASP A 84 8.17 11.49 27.36
C ASP A 84 7.88 12.49 26.22
N CYS A 85 8.52 12.32 25.07
CA CYS A 85 8.39 13.20 23.90
C CYS A 85 7.20 12.88 23.00
N ARG A 86 6.45 11.81 23.28
CA ARG A 86 5.33 11.40 22.43
C ARG A 86 4.23 12.44 22.40
N VAL A 87 3.57 12.52 21.24
CA VAL A 87 2.42 13.40 21.03
C VAL A 87 1.23 12.62 20.54
N HIS A 88 0.04 13.08 20.91
CA HIS A 88 -1.19 12.50 20.39
C HIS A 88 -1.33 12.79 18.89
N THR A 89 -1.85 11.80 18.17
CA THR A 89 -2.33 11.95 16.81
C THR A 89 -3.52 12.90 16.76
N LEU A 90 -3.78 13.44 15.58
CA LEU A 90 -4.97 14.22 15.30
C LEU A 90 -6.20 13.32 15.43
N ARG A 91 -7.24 13.80 16.12
CA ARG A 91 -8.53 13.11 16.19
C ARG A 91 -9.29 13.39 14.89
N ILE A 92 -9.28 12.43 13.99
CA ILE A 92 -10.00 12.51 12.72
C ILE A 92 -11.38 11.87 12.91
N GLN A 93 -12.44 12.65 12.75
CA GLN A 93 -13.78 12.10 12.65
C GLN A 93 -13.91 11.36 11.32
N ARG A 94 -13.96 10.02 11.37
CA ARG A 94 -14.13 9.21 10.16
C ARG A 94 -15.50 9.48 9.58
N LYS A 95 -15.54 10.06 8.38
CA LYS A 95 -16.76 10.05 7.56
C LYS A 95 -17.00 8.60 7.13
N LEU A 96 -18.04 7.98 7.68
CA LEU A 96 -18.45 6.62 7.31
C LEU A 96 -18.88 6.53 5.84
N PHE A 97 -19.25 7.67 5.25
CA PHE A 97 -19.67 7.79 3.86
C PHE A 97 -18.50 8.27 3.00
N ARG A 98 -18.07 7.41 2.07
CA ARG A 98 -17.29 7.87 0.91
C ARG A 98 -18.26 8.60 -0.02
N SER A 99 -17.86 9.74 -0.57
CA SER A 99 -18.70 10.44 -1.55
C SER A 99 -18.92 9.54 -2.76
N GLN A 100 -20.17 9.41 -3.22
CA GLN A 100 -20.54 8.65 -4.42
C GLN A 100 -19.85 9.20 -5.68
N GLU A 101 -19.42 10.47 -5.67
CA GLU A 101 -18.59 11.08 -6.72
C GLU A 101 -17.28 10.33 -7.00
N ARG A 102 -16.83 9.46 -6.08
CA ARG A 102 -15.62 8.65 -6.26
C ARG A 102 -15.92 7.23 -6.75
N GLU A 103 -17.18 6.87 -6.98
CA GLU A 103 -17.59 5.57 -7.52
C GLU A 103 -17.70 5.65 -9.04
N LEU A 104 -17.15 4.65 -9.73
CA LEU A 104 -17.27 4.54 -11.18
C LEU A 104 -18.66 4.02 -11.53
N THR A 105 -19.38 4.75 -12.39
CA THR A 105 -20.58 4.25 -13.05
C THR A 105 -20.23 3.09 -13.99
N ARG A 106 -21.24 2.30 -14.35
CA ARG A 106 -21.07 1.21 -15.31
C ARG A 106 -20.59 1.73 -16.66
N GLU A 107 -21.15 2.85 -17.09
CA GLU A 107 -20.84 3.50 -18.37
C GLU A 107 -19.40 4.05 -18.38
N GLU A 108 -18.93 4.62 -17.27
CA GLU A 108 -17.52 5.03 -17.12
C GLU A 108 -16.57 3.84 -17.19
N TYR A 109 -16.88 2.77 -16.47
CA TYR A 109 -16.10 1.54 -16.50
C TYR A 109 -16.03 0.95 -17.93
N GLU A 110 -17.17 0.83 -18.61
CA GLU A 110 -17.22 0.31 -19.98
C GLU A 110 -16.39 1.19 -20.94
N ARG A 111 -16.46 2.52 -20.80
CA ARG A 111 -15.60 3.45 -21.58
C ARG A 111 -14.11 3.25 -21.33
N LEU A 112 -13.70 3.00 -20.08
CA LEU A 112 -12.31 2.74 -19.73
C LEU A 112 -11.79 1.47 -20.40
N VAL A 113 -12.55 0.37 -20.30
CA VAL A 113 -12.20 -0.92 -20.92
C VAL A 113 -12.10 -0.79 -22.44
N GLN A 114 -13.13 -0.23 -23.09
CA GLN A 114 -13.15 -0.04 -24.55
C GLN A 114 -12.00 0.86 -25.04
N THR A 115 -11.62 1.86 -24.25
CA THR A 115 -10.49 2.74 -24.60
C THR A 115 -9.16 2.00 -24.51
N ALA A 116 -8.96 1.16 -23.48
CA ALA A 116 -7.78 0.31 -23.39
C ALA A 116 -7.71 -0.68 -24.57
N GLU A 117 -8.83 -1.31 -24.94
CA GLU A 117 -8.91 -2.21 -26.09
C GLU A 117 -8.56 -1.50 -27.41
N ARG A 118 -9.16 -0.34 -27.69
CA ARG A 118 -8.88 0.46 -28.90
C ARG A 118 -7.43 0.90 -29.01
N LYS A 119 -6.76 1.14 -27.87
CA LYS A 119 -5.32 1.48 -27.83
C LYS A 119 -4.41 0.25 -27.90
N GLY A 120 -4.96 -0.96 -28.09
CA GLY A 120 -4.18 -2.20 -28.09
C GLY A 120 -3.63 -2.59 -26.73
N GLN A 121 -4.10 -1.97 -25.64
CA GLN A 121 -3.65 -2.20 -24.27
C GLN A 121 -4.42 -3.37 -23.64
N GLU A 122 -4.38 -4.54 -24.29
CA GLU A 122 -5.14 -5.74 -23.89
C GLU A 122 -4.88 -6.15 -22.43
N ARG A 123 -3.63 -6.03 -21.96
CA ARG A 123 -3.27 -6.27 -20.54
C ARG A 123 -4.07 -5.38 -19.59
N LEU A 124 -4.19 -4.09 -19.91
CA LEU A 124 -4.88 -3.11 -19.07
C LEU A 124 -6.39 -3.36 -19.07
N ALA A 125 -6.98 -3.64 -20.25
CA ALA A 125 -8.40 -3.98 -20.36
C ALA A 125 -8.75 -5.20 -19.49
N LEU A 126 -7.97 -6.28 -19.59
CA LEU A 126 -8.20 -7.50 -18.82
C LEU A 126 -7.96 -7.30 -17.31
N LEU A 127 -7.04 -6.41 -16.92
CA LEU A 127 -6.79 -6.07 -15.53
C LEU A 127 -7.96 -5.26 -14.93
N LEU A 128 -8.51 -4.30 -15.67
CA LEU A 128 -9.73 -3.58 -15.29
C LEU A 128 -10.91 -4.54 -15.11
N GLU A 129 -11.10 -5.46 -16.05
CA GLU A 129 -12.14 -6.50 -15.95
C GLU A 129 -11.95 -7.40 -14.73
N SER A 130 -10.72 -7.81 -14.45
CA SER A 130 -10.42 -8.68 -13.30
C SER A 130 -10.76 -7.98 -11.98
N ILE A 131 -10.39 -6.69 -11.85
CA ILE A 131 -10.71 -5.88 -10.66
C ILE A 131 -12.23 -5.74 -10.51
N ALA A 132 -12.93 -5.33 -11.57
CA ALA A 132 -14.38 -5.12 -11.53
C ALA A 132 -15.15 -6.41 -11.25
N ALA A 133 -14.73 -7.54 -11.83
CA ALA A 133 -15.45 -8.81 -11.70
C ALA A 133 -15.25 -9.53 -10.36
N THR A 134 -14.15 -9.24 -9.64
CA THR A 134 -13.76 -10.02 -8.45
C THR A 134 -13.59 -9.16 -7.19
N GLY A 135 -13.51 -7.84 -7.33
CA GLY A 135 -13.15 -6.95 -6.22
C GLY A 135 -11.75 -7.25 -5.66
N ILE A 136 -10.85 -7.80 -6.48
CA ILE A 136 -9.46 -8.03 -6.09
C ILE A 136 -8.75 -6.70 -5.90
N ARG A 137 -7.95 -6.59 -4.84
CA ARG A 137 -7.15 -5.36 -4.61
C ARG A 137 -5.96 -5.34 -5.56
N VAL A 138 -5.45 -4.15 -5.86
CA VAL A 138 -4.27 -3.98 -6.73
C VAL A 138 -3.08 -4.80 -6.25
N SER A 139 -2.79 -4.80 -4.95
CA SER A 139 -1.70 -5.60 -4.35
C SER A 139 -1.92 -7.12 -4.44
N GLU A 140 -3.15 -7.54 -4.71
CA GLU A 140 -3.57 -8.94 -4.79
C GLU A 140 -3.60 -9.44 -6.25
N VAL A 141 -3.50 -8.56 -7.26
CA VAL A 141 -3.55 -8.93 -8.70
C VAL A 141 -2.47 -9.96 -9.07
N LYS A 142 -1.30 -9.91 -8.43
CA LYS A 142 -0.23 -10.90 -8.64
C LYS A 142 -0.65 -12.36 -8.36
N TYR A 143 -1.68 -12.57 -7.53
CA TYR A 143 -2.22 -13.90 -7.25
C TYR A 143 -3.20 -14.39 -8.32
N LEU A 144 -3.48 -13.60 -9.37
CA LEU A 144 -4.16 -14.09 -10.57
C LEU A 144 -3.17 -14.85 -11.44
N THR A 145 -2.92 -16.10 -11.07
CA THR A 145 -2.01 -17.00 -11.77
C THR A 145 -2.75 -17.90 -12.77
N VAL A 146 -2.00 -18.55 -13.66
CA VAL A 146 -2.55 -19.56 -14.59
C VAL A 146 -3.24 -20.68 -13.80
N GLU A 147 -2.65 -21.11 -12.69
CA GLU A 147 -3.18 -22.14 -11.80
C GLU A 147 -4.48 -21.68 -11.14
N ALA A 148 -4.52 -20.44 -10.63
CA ALA A 148 -5.73 -19.87 -10.04
C ALA A 148 -6.87 -19.78 -11.07
N ALA A 149 -6.56 -19.35 -12.31
CA ALA A 149 -7.53 -19.29 -13.39
C ALA A 149 -8.06 -20.68 -13.79
N ARG A 150 -7.22 -21.73 -13.74
CA ARG A 150 -7.64 -23.13 -13.96
C ARG A 150 -8.50 -23.66 -12.80
N ALA A 151 -8.15 -23.31 -11.57
CA ALA A 151 -8.89 -23.72 -10.37
C ALA A 151 -10.21 -22.95 -10.18
N GLY A 152 -10.39 -21.81 -10.86
CA GLY A 152 -11.56 -20.95 -10.69
C GLY A 152 -11.55 -20.13 -9.39
N ARG A 153 -10.42 -20.11 -8.67
CA ARG A 153 -10.23 -19.34 -7.45
C ARG A 153 -8.77 -18.98 -7.21
N ALA A 154 -8.54 -17.84 -6.58
CA ALA A 154 -7.23 -17.44 -6.08
C ALA A 154 -7.23 -17.48 -4.54
N GLU A 155 -6.30 -18.23 -3.95
CA GLU A 155 -6.11 -18.30 -2.51
C GLU A 155 -4.96 -17.36 -2.12
N ILE A 156 -5.26 -16.38 -1.26
CA ILE A 156 -4.34 -15.31 -0.90
C ILE A 156 -4.08 -15.37 0.60
N ALA A 157 -2.84 -15.60 0.98
CA ALA A 157 -2.38 -15.49 2.36
C ALA A 157 -1.60 -14.17 2.52
N LEU A 158 -2.16 -13.21 3.27
CA LEU A 158 -1.51 -11.93 3.57
C LEU A 158 -1.70 -11.59 5.05
N LYS A 159 -0.60 -11.31 5.76
CA LYS A 159 -0.60 -10.81 7.16
C LYS A 159 -1.47 -11.67 8.10
N GLY A 160 -1.29 -13.00 8.05
CA GLY A 160 -2.05 -13.96 8.86
C GLY A 160 -3.52 -14.15 8.47
N LYS A 161 -3.98 -13.55 7.37
CA LYS A 161 -5.35 -13.70 6.85
C LYS A 161 -5.33 -14.45 5.53
N ILE A 162 -6.11 -15.52 5.46
CA ILE A 162 -6.38 -16.25 4.22
C ILE A 162 -7.69 -15.72 3.64
N ARG A 163 -7.64 -15.25 2.40
CA ARG A 163 -8.80 -14.84 1.62
C ARG A 163 -8.85 -15.67 0.35
N VAL A 164 -10.03 -16.23 0.05
CA VAL A 164 -10.29 -16.86 -1.24
C VAL A 164 -11.06 -15.88 -2.11
N ILE A 165 -10.59 -15.66 -3.33
CA ILE A 165 -11.28 -14.87 -4.36
C ILE A 165 -11.80 -15.83 -5.41
N LEU A 166 -13.12 -15.86 -5.61
CA LEU A 166 -13.75 -16.65 -6.67
C LEU A 166 -13.57 -15.94 -8.02
N LEU A 167 -13.17 -16.70 -9.03
CA LEU A 167 -12.96 -16.20 -10.38
C LEU A 167 -14.12 -16.66 -11.28
N PRO A 168 -14.94 -15.74 -11.83
CA PRO A 168 -16.02 -16.12 -12.73
C PRO A 168 -15.50 -16.87 -13.96
N ASN A 169 -16.22 -17.91 -14.40
CA ASN A 169 -15.81 -18.75 -15.54
C ASN A 169 -15.46 -17.95 -16.81
N LYS A 170 -16.19 -16.87 -17.09
CA LYS A 170 -15.92 -15.98 -18.23
C LYS A 170 -14.55 -15.30 -18.08
N LEU A 171 -14.20 -14.86 -16.86
CA LEU A 171 -12.91 -14.27 -16.56
C LEU A 171 -11.79 -15.30 -16.68
N CYS A 172 -11.96 -16.52 -16.13
CA CYS A 172 -10.97 -17.59 -16.26
C CYS A 172 -10.61 -17.88 -17.72
N ARG A 173 -11.60 -17.96 -18.62
CA ARG A 173 -11.36 -18.15 -20.06
C ARG A 173 -10.55 -17.01 -20.67
N LYS A 174 -10.87 -15.76 -20.33
CA LYS A 174 -10.13 -14.58 -20.81
C LYS A 174 -8.69 -14.58 -20.30
N LEU A 175 -8.49 -14.84 -19.00
CA LEU A 175 -7.19 -14.97 -18.34
C LEU A 175 -6.32 -16.04 -19.00
N LEU A 176 -6.86 -17.24 -19.22
CA LEU A 176 -6.14 -18.35 -19.87
C LEU A 176 -5.83 -18.06 -21.34
N LYS A 177 -6.75 -17.43 -22.07
CA LYS A 177 -6.52 -17.00 -23.46
C LYS A 177 -5.39 -15.99 -23.54
N TYR A 178 -5.38 -15.01 -22.64
CA TYR A 178 -4.33 -14.00 -22.55
C TYR A 178 -2.98 -14.63 -22.18
N ALA A 179 -2.92 -15.48 -21.15
CA ALA A 179 -1.71 -16.19 -20.75
C ALA A 179 -1.11 -17.01 -21.93
N LYS A 180 -1.96 -17.72 -22.69
CA LYS A 180 -1.54 -18.44 -23.90
C LYS A 180 -0.94 -17.51 -24.95
N LYS A 181 -1.55 -16.35 -25.19
CA LYS A 181 -1.04 -15.34 -26.13
C LYS A 181 0.32 -14.78 -25.69
N GLN A 182 0.52 -14.59 -24.39
CA GLN A 182 1.79 -14.15 -23.81
C GLN A 182 2.82 -15.28 -23.61
N LYS A 183 2.48 -16.52 -23.97
CA LYS A 183 3.30 -17.73 -23.73
C LYS A 183 3.62 -17.96 -22.24
N THR A 184 2.76 -17.50 -21.34
CA THR A 184 2.84 -17.74 -19.90
C THR A 184 2.23 -19.11 -19.60
N VAL A 185 3.07 -20.09 -19.25
CA VAL A 185 2.64 -21.48 -19.01
C VAL A 185 2.20 -21.71 -17.55
N SER A 186 2.79 -20.98 -16.62
CA SER A 186 2.55 -21.05 -15.17
C SER A 186 2.80 -19.70 -14.50
N GLY A 187 2.32 -19.54 -13.26
CA GLY A 187 2.56 -18.35 -12.45
C GLY A 187 1.72 -17.14 -12.85
N GLU A 188 2.19 -15.94 -12.50
CA GLU A 188 1.44 -14.69 -12.61
C GLU A 188 1.05 -14.36 -14.06
N ILE A 189 -0.21 -13.99 -14.28
CA ILE A 189 -0.71 -13.67 -15.63
C ILE A 189 -0.31 -12.25 -16.06
N PHE A 190 -0.24 -11.31 -15.12
CA PHE A 190 -0.07 -9.88 -15.41
C PHE A 190 1.37 -9.37 -15.26
N LEU A 191 2.30 -9.96 -16.00
CA LEU A 191 3.71 -9.55 -15.98
C LEU A 191 3.94 -8.19 -16.66
N THR A 192 4.91 -7.43 -16.19
CA THR A 192 5.47 -6.27 -16.90
C THR A 192 6.49 -6.71 -17.96
N LYS A 193 6.92 -5.77 -18.83
CA LYS A 193 7.94 -6.06 -19.88
C LYS A 193 9.25 -6.64 -19.32
N ASN A 194 9.53 -6.43 -18.04
CA ASN A 194 10.74 -6.92 -17.38
C ASN A 194 10.52 -8.23 -16.60
N GLY A 195 9.37 -8.90 -16.76
CA GLY A 195 9.03 -10.14 -16.05
C GLY A 195 8.76 -9.98 -14.55
N LYS A 196 8.70 -8.74 -14.06
CA LYS A 196 8.24 -8.38 -12.71
C LYS A 196 6.77 -8.00 -12.70
#